data_AF-A0A7M3Y0W6-F1
#
_entry.id   AF-A0A7M3Y0W6-F1
#
_cell.length_a   1.000
_cell.length_b   1.000
_cell.length_c   1.000
_cell.angle_alpha   90.00
_cell.angle_beta   90.00
_cell.angle_gamma   90.00
#
_symmetry.space_group_name_H-M   'P 1'
#
loop_
_entity.id
_entity.type
_entity.pdbx_description
1 polymer ?
#
loop_
_entity_poly.entity_id
_entity_poly.type
_entity_poly.pdbx_seq_one_letter_code
_entity_poly.pdbx_strand_id
1 'polypeptide(L)'
;MKLHREDEAVSSTIATVLLFGGVVSIIGMMMASMMPVILEMQGSIERNDMAAQMGLLAQRADALAETGMPGDAAHVEIRPIDGQLRWDETASGMWYAATWAESHTLRSRGLLDFDAEFDVRHQESETTAVCLDDLRLGADRPFHYTTPSWVESMVISVTPGVAETLGPVKVRPSSGGEDLALRAGDVVLLDPAPAALSSDAALTVVYLRGEGGAFLATPSDEDPVDGTGRAWTTPLPAGVHRVHLTSADRAMVDWNVGETRERVIMNATSQAQVAYGMSLDLNLTAPSMLHVTSSAPADMMVHVDHHEEHGRVPLNAHRGPMMGTQFLPPDAQGHLILSNPTTESVTVTWRGDGRTVPAGSHVDVAWPPTGAQGPAWLTAQGRLGATWVAGNGSADGVRLLPAGDTGAASGLVFDVRDSAFTTHEVMLSGVRSAVDVDNTSIELDAEGNTSFTSDTLQYSRINATGHGVRVTEIVG
;
A
#
# COMPACT_ATOMS: atom_id res chain seq x y z
N MET A 1 57.35 -87.33 -19.69
CA MET A 1 57.86 -88.01 -20.91
C MET A 1 57.59 -87.09 -22.11
N LYS A 2 58.57 -86.94 -23.01
CA LYS A 2 58.67 -85.89 -24.08
C LYS A 2 57.63 -86.03 -25.21
N LEU A 3 57.25 -84.90 -25.81
CA LEU A 3 56.35 -84.70 -26.96
C LEU A 3 56.99 -85.00 -28.33
N HIS A 4 56.15 -85.36 -29.31
CA HIS A 4 56.34 -85.15 -30.76
C HIS A 4 55.23 -84.24 -31.30
N ARG A 5 55.51 -83.42 -32.31
CA ARG A 5 54.62 -82.39 -32.87
C ARG A 5 54.41 -82.62 -34.37
N GLU A 6 53.16 -82.52 -34.84
CA GLU A 6 52.73 -82.75 -36.23
C GLU A 6 52.37 -81.41 -36.92
N ASP A 7 52.83 -81.21 -38.16
CA ASP A 7 52.75 -79.93 -38.92
C ASP A 7 51.56 -79.83 -39.89
N GLU A 8 50.85 -80.93 -40.20
CA GLU A 8 49.72 -80.92 -41.16
C GLU A 8 48.46 -80.28 -40.55
N ALA A 9 48.27 -80.43 -39.24
CA ALA A 9 47.26 -79.70 -38.48
C ALA A 9 47.46 -78.18 -38.52
N VAL A 10 48.66 -77.69 -38.82
CA VAL A 10 48.97 -76.26 -38.79
C VAL A 10 48.34 -75.53 -39.98
N SER A 11 48.25 -76.14 -41.18
CA SER A 11 47.76 -75.44 -42.38
C SER A 11 46.24 -75.26 -42.44
N SER A 12 45.44 -76.25 -42.04
CA SER A 12 43.97 -76.11 -42.02
C SER A 12 43.54 -75.16 -40.89
N THR A 13 44.23 -75.22 -39.75
CA THR A 13 44.03 -74.32 -38.62
C THR A 13 44.30 -72.87 -39.02
N ILE A 14 45.36 -72.59 -39.80
CA ILE A 14 45.66 -71.22 -40.28
C ILE A 14 44.52 -70.67 -41.15
N ALA A 15 43.94 -71.49 -42.05
CA ALA A 15 42.84 -71.04 -42.90
C ALA A 15 41.56 -70.74 -42.11
N THR A 16 41.20 -71.58 -41.14
CA THR A 16 40.03 -71.36 -40.28
C THR A 16 40.23 -70.15 -39.36
N VAL A 17 41.45 -69.95 -38.85
CA VAL A 17 41.81 -68.78 -38.03
C VAL A 17 41.77 -67.49 -38.85
N LEU A 18 42.20 -67.50 -40.12
CA LEU A 18 42.12 -66.33 -40.99
C LEU A 18 40.67 -65.95 -41.34
N LEU A 19 39.79 -66.93 -41.55
CA LEU A 19 38.38 -66.68 -41.85
C LEU A 19 37.63 -66.16 -40.61
N PHE A 20 37.89 -66.72 -39.43
CA PHE A 20 37.38 -66.18 -38.17
C PHE A 20 37.96 -64.79 -37.86
N GLY A 21 39.25 -64.58 -38.10
CA GLY A 21 39.90 -63.28 -37.94
C GLY A 21 39.31 -62.22 -38.86
N GLY A 22 38.99 -62.57 -40.11
CA GLY A 22 38.30 -61.69 -41.05
C GLY A 22 36.91 -61.27 -40.56
N VAL A 23 36.08 -62.22 -40.12
CA VAL A 23 34.73 -61.90 -39.61
C VAL A 23 34.79 -61.09 -38.32
N VAL A 24 35.69 -61.43 -37.39
CA VAL A 24 35.87 -60.67 -36.13
C VAL A 24 36.37 -59.25 -36.41
N SER A 25 37.23 -59.06 -37.42
CA SER A 25 37.70 -57.72 -37.81
C SER A 25 36.58 -56.86 -38.40
N ILE A 26 35.67 -57.43 -39.19
CA ILE A 26 34.52 -56.71 -39.76
C ILE A 26 33.53 -56.34 -38.65
N ILE A 27 33.20 -57.27 -37.75
CA ILE A 27 32.31 -57.00 -36.61
C ILE A 27 32.92 -55.96 -35.67
N GLY A 28 34.23 -56.04 -35.41
CA GLY A 28 34.96 -55.05 -34.63
C GLY A 28 34.93 -53.66 -35.27
N MET A 29 35.08 -53.60 -36.59
CA MET A 29 35.01 -52.34 -37.34
C MET A 29 33.59 -51.75 -37.35
N MET A 30 32.54 -52.59 -37.48
CA MET A 30 31.14 -52.16 -37.41
C MET A 30 30.73 -51.70 -36.01
N MET A 31 31.17 -52.39 -34.95
CA MET A 31 30.93 -51.94 -33.58
C MET A 31 31.64 -50.61 -33.28
N ALA A 32 32.88 -50.44 -33.74
CA ALA A 32 33.62 -49.20 -33.58
C ALA A 32 32.99 -48.02 -34.34
N SER A 33 32.35 -48.27 -35.49
CA SER A 33 31.67 -47.21 -36.25
C SER A 33 30.25 -46.91 -35.78
N MET A 34 29.53 -47.88 -35.19
CA MET A 34 28.17 -47.66 -34.68
C MET A 34 28.12 -47.11 -33.26
N MET A 35 29.10 -47.42 -32.41
CA MET A 35 29.10 -46.98 -31.01
C MET A 35 29.06 -45.43 -30.85
N PRO A 36 29.78 -44.63 -31.64
CA PRO A 36 29.65 -43.16 -31.57
C PRO A 36 28.25 -42.66 -31.93
N VAL A 37 27.62 -43.25 -32.95
CA VAL A 37 26.27 -42.88 -33.39
C VAL A 37 25.22 -43.23 -32.34
N ILE A 38 25.37 -44.39 -31.68
CA ILE A 38 24.47 -44.79 -30.59
C ILE A 38 24.60 -43.85 -29.39
N LEU A 39 25.83 -43.49 -29.01
CA LEU A 39 26.07 -42.55 -27.90
C LEU A 39 25.54 -41.15 -28.22
N GLU A 40 25.70 -40.68 -29.47
CA GLU A 40 25.16 -39.40 -29.92
C GLU A 40 23.62 -39.41 -29.96
N MET A 41 23.02 -40.48 -30.47
CA MET A 41 21.57 -40.64 -30.48
C MET A 41 21.00 -40.76 -29.07
N GLN A 42 21.67 -41.48 -28.17
CA GLN A 42 21.24 -41.61 -26.79
C GLN A 42 21.30 -40.26 -26.07
N GLY A 43 22.41 -39.50 -26.23
CA GLY A 43 22.51 -38.15 -25.68
C GLY A 43 21.50 -37.16 -26.29
N SER A 44 21.11 -37.34 -27.54
CA SER A 44 20.06 -36.53 -28.19
C SER A 44 18.66 -36.86 -27.64
N ILE A 45 18.35 -38.15 -27.46
CA ILE A 45 17.09 -38.61 -26.84
C ILE A 45 17.01 -38.12 -25.39
N GLU A 46 18.08 -38.22 -24.62
CA GLU A 46 18.15 -37.77 -23.23
C GLU A 46 17.95 -36.25 -23.10
N ARG A 47 18.54 -35.45 -23.99
CA ARG A 47 18.31 -33.99 -24.03
C ARG A 47 16.88 -33.63 -24.42
N ASN A 48 16.30 -34.36 -25.39
CA ASN A 48 14.93 -34.12 -25.82
C ASN A 48 13.91 -34.49 -24.72
N ASP A 49 14.15 -35.57 -23.98
CA ASP A 49 13.29 -35.98 -22.86
C ASP A 49 13.34 -34.96 -21.71
N MET A 50 14.53 -34.49 -21.33
CA MET A 50 14.68 -33.43 -20.32
C MET A 50 14.03 -32.11 -20.76
N ALA A 51 14.17 -31.72 -22.03
CA ALA A 51 13.52 -30.53 -22.57
C ALA A 51 11.98 -30.64 -22.55
N ALA A 52 11.44 -31.82 -22.84
CA ALA A 52 10.01 -32.09 -22.76
C ALA A 52 9.50 -32.04 -21.30
N GLN A 53 10.22 -32.62 -20.35
CA GLN A 53 9.88 -32.54 -18.93
C GLN A 53 9.88 -31.09 -18.41
N MET A 54 10.83 -30.27 -18.86
CA MET A 54 10.88 -28.84 -18.52
C MET A 54 9.76 -28.03 -19.21
N GLY A 55 9.39 -28.38 -20.45
CA GLY A 55 8.24 -27.79 -21.13
C GLY A 55 6.91 -28.09 -20.42
N LEU A 56 6.75 -29.31 -19.88
CA LEU A 56 5.58 -29.68 -19.08
C LEU A 56 5.52 -28.91 -17.76
N LEU A 57 6.67 -28.66 -17.11
CA LEU A 57 6.74 -27.82 -15.91
C LEU A 57 6.30 -26.38 -16.21
N ALA A 58 6.82 -25.79 -17.29
CA ALA A 58 6.45 -24.44 -17.71
C ALA A 58 4.94 -24.33 -17.98
N GLN A 59 4.36 -25.27 -18.73
CA GLN A 59 2.93 -25.26 -19.01
C GLN A 59 2.06 -25.39 -17.75
N ARG A 60 2.53 -26.14 -16.74
CA ARG A 60 1.83 -26.26 -15.45
C ARG A 60 1.95 -24.99 -14.62
N ALA A 61 3.09 -24.29 -14.68
CA ALA A 61 3.25 -22.99 -14.05
C ALA A 61 2.32 -21.95 -14.68
N ASP A 62 2.25 -21.89 -16.01
CA ASP A 62 1.37 -20.98 -16.74
C ASP A 62 -0.11 -21.25 -16.40
N ALA A 63 -0.52 -22.53 -16.40
CA ALA A 63 -1.89 -22.89 -16.05
C ALA A 63 -2.26 -22.52 -14.59
N LEU A 64 -1.33 -22.70 -13.64
CA LEU A 64 -1.54 -22.30 -12.26
C LEU A 64 -1.62 -20.77 -12.11
N ALA A 65 -0.84 -20.04 -12.91
CA ALA A 65 -0.84 -18.58 -12.91
C ALA A 65 -2.12 -18.00 -13.55
N GLU A 66 -2.60 -18.60 -14.64
CA GLU A 66 -3.79 -18.11 -15.35
C GLU A 66 -5.12 -18.51 -14.68
N THR A 67 -5.17 -19.68 -14.02
CA THR A 67 -6.45 -20.25 -13.55
C THR A 67 -6.43 -20.78 -12.11
N GLY A 68 -5.28 -20.72 -11.42
CA GLY A 68 -5.14 -21.24 -10.07
C GLY A 68 -5.85 -20.38 -9.03
N MET A 69 -6.52 -21.03 -8.09
CA MET A 69 -7.01 -20.40 -6.87
C MET A 69 -5.96 -20.50 -5.75
N PRO A 70 -5.97 -19.59 -4.76
CA PRO A 70 -5.08 -19.69 -3.61
C PRO A 70 -5.22 -21.07 -2.92
N GLY A 71 -4.11 -21.82 -2.84
CA GLY A 71 -4.08 -23.18 -2.29
C GLY A 71 -4.02 -24.30 -3.34
N ASP A 72 -4.19 -23.99 -4.63
CA ASP A 72 -3.96 -24.96 -5.70
C ASP A 72 -2.46 -25.27 -5.84
N ALA A 73 -2.13 -26.56 -5.97
CA ALA A 73 -0.77 -27.04 -6.15
C ALA A 73 -0.70 -27.99 -7.34
N ALA A 74 0.24 -27.73 -8.26
CA ALA A 74 0.59 -28.67 -9.32
C ALA A 74 1.93 -29.35 -8.98
N HIS A 75 1.98 -30.67 -9.22
CA HIS A 75 3.18 -31.47 -9.02
C HIS A 75 3.66 -32.01 -10.36
N VAL A 76 4.96 -31.89 -10.63
CA VAL A 76 5.62 -32.51 -11.78
C VAL A 76 6.80 -33.32 -11.25
N GLU A 77 6.80 -34.62 -11.55
CA GLU A 77 7.90 -35.51 -11.19
C GLU A 77 9.01 -35.40 -12.25
N ILE A 78 10.18 -34.87 -11.87
CA ILE A 78 11.37 -34.83 -12.71
C ILE A 78 12.21 -36.06 -12.40
N ARG A 79 12.52 -36.86 -13.42
CA ARG A 79 13.39 -38.04 -13.27
C ARG A 79 14.73 -37.77 -13.94
N PRO A 80 15.75 -37.31 -13.20
CA PRO A 80 17.08 -37.14 -13.77
C PRO A 80 17.67 -38.50 -14.14
N ILE A 81 18.21 -38.60 -15.35
CA ILE A 81 18.79 -39.86 -15.87
C ILE A 81 20.19 -40.09 -15.31
N ASP A 82 20.98 -39.02 -15.09
CA ASP A 82 22.24 -39.06 -14.35
C ASP A 82 22.50 -37.72 -13.65
N GLY A 83 22.49 -37.72 -12.32
CA GLY A 83 22.80 -36.55 -11.49
C GLY A 83 21.86 -36.38 -10.30
N GLN A 84 22.36 -35.72 -9.26
CA GLN A 84 21.51 -35.20 -8.18
C GLN A 84 21.08 -33.79 -8.56
N LEU A 85 19.77 -33.58 -8.70
CA LEU A 85 19.23 -32.23 -8.77
C LEU A 85 19.38 -31.62 -7.36
N ARG A 86 20.28 -30.65 -7.22
CA ARG A 86 20.48 -29.90 -5.98
C ARG A 86 20.15 -28.44 -6.23
N TRP A 87 19.38 -27.86 -5.33
CA TRP A 87 19.22 -26.42 -5.23
C TRP A 87 20.50 -25.84 -4.63
N ASP A 88 21.14 -24.92 -5.35
CA ASP A 88 22.26 -24.15 -4.80
C ASP A 88 21.69 -23.00 -3.97
N GLU A 89 21.39 -23.29 -2.70
CA GLU A 89 20.80 -22.33 -1.75
C GLU A 89 21.67 -21.08 -1.54
N THR A 90 22.96 -21.11 -1.91
CA THR A 90 23.89 -19.99 -1.71
C THR A 90 24.03 -19.06 -2.92
N ALA A 91 23.71 -19.52 -4.12
CA ALA A 91 23.82 -18.73 -5.36
C ALA A 91 22.51 -18.57 -6.13
N SER A 92 21.43 -19.27 -5.73
CA SER A 92 20.13 -19.16 -6.40
C SER A 92 19.25 -18.10 -5.74
N GLY A 93 19.04 -16.98 -6.43
CA GLY A 93 17.93 -16.07 -6.17
C GLY A 93 16.73 -16.49 -7.00
N MET A 94 15.63 -16.89 -6.34
CA MET A 94 14.36 -17.08 -7.03
C MET A 94 13.75 -15.71 -7.34
N TRP A 95 13.40 -15.50 -8.60
CA TRP A 95 12.67 -14.32 -9.03
C TRP A 95 11.19 -14.63 -9.13
N TYR A 96 10.37 -13.93 -8.35
CA TYR A 96 8.92 -13.99 -8.51
C TYR A 96 8.48 -12.86 -9.43
N ALA A 97 7.55 -13.17 -10.33
CA ALA A 97 6.90 -12.19 -11.18
C ALA A 97 5.40 -12.38 -11.10
N ALA A 98 4.70 -11.38 -10.56
CA ALA A 98 3.26 -11.33 -10.52
C ALA A 98 2.85 -9.88 -10.73
N THR A 99 2.04 -9.62 -11.76
CA THR A 99 1.44 -8.30 -12.00
C THR A 99 -0.02 -8.49 -12.34
N TRP A 100 -0.88 -7.69 -11.72
CA TRP A 100 -2.32 -7.75 -11.95
C TRP A 100 -2.76 -6.99 -13.22
N ALA A 101 -1.89 -6.12 -13.74
CA ALA A 101 -2.11 -5.40 -14.99
C ALA A 101 -1.49 -6.15 -16.18
N GLU A 102 -2.25 -6.32 -17.26
CA GLU A 102 -1.71 -6.80 -18.54
C GLU A 102 -0.53 -5.91 -18.97
N SER A 103 0.51 -6.52 -19.55
CA SER A 103 1.75 -5.89 -20.03
C SER A 103 2.73 -5.32 -18.98
N HIS A 104 2.44 -5.44 -17.68
CA HIS A 104 3.42 -5.10 -16.64
C HIS A 104 4.30 -6.31 -16.30
N THR A 105 5.56 -6.08 -15.93
CA THR A 105 6.42 -7.13 -15.39
C THR A 105 7.17 -6.61 -14.17
N LEU A 106 6.85 -7.19 -13.01
CA LEU A 106 7.53 -6.95 -11.75
C LEU A 106 8.47 -8.12 -11.50
N ARG A 107 9.73 -7.85 -11.16
CA ARG A 107 10.67 -8.88 -10.75
C ARG A 107 11.10 -8.63 -9.32
N SER A 108 10.89 -9.60 -8.45
CA SER A 108 11.32 -9.55 -7.05
C SER A 108 12.29 -10.70 -6.73
N ARG A 109 13.44 -10.39 -6.12
CA ARG A 109 14.46 -11.35 -5.66
C ARG A 109 14.60 -11.27 -4.15
N GLY A 110 14.79 -12.41 -3.49
CA GLY A 110 15.06 -12.42 -2.05
C GLY A 110 13.80 -12.29 -1.18
N LEU A 111 12.60 -12.44 -1.76
CA LEU A 111 11.34 -12.47 -0.99
C LEU A 111 11.28 -13.56 0.08
N LEU A 112 12.07 -14.62 -0.08
CA LEU A 112 12.21 -15.73 0.88
C LEU A 112 13.55 -15.71 1.60
N ASP A 113 14.36 -14.67 1.39
CA ASP A 113 15.63 -14.53 2.09
C ASP A 113 15.34 -14.06 3.52
N PHE A 114 15.85 -14.81 4.51
CA PHE A 114 15.67 -14.48 5.92
C PHE A 114 16.56 -13.32 6.36
N ASP A 115 17.46 -12.85 5.49
CA ASP A 115 18.40 -11.75 5.73
C ASP A 115 17.77 -10.34 5.54
N ALA A 116 16.44 -10.25 5.49
CA ALA A 116 15.64 -9.01 5.53
C ALA A 116 15.86 -8.02 4.36
N GLU A 117 16.53 -8.42 3.29
CA GLU A 117 16.72 -7.63 2.08
C GLU A 117 16.07 -8.33 0.88
N PHE A 118 15.24 -7.62 0.14
CA PHE A 118 14.67 -8.10 -1.12
C PHE A 118 14.77 -6.98 -2.17
N ASP A 119 15.04 -7.36 -3.42
CA ASP A 119 15.23 -6.44 -4.54
C ASP A 119 13.99 -6.48 -5.43
N VAL A 120 13.39 -5.32 -5.71
CA VAL A 120 12.25 -5.17 -6.61
C VAL A 120 12.67 -4.30 -7.78
N ARG A 121 12.47 -4.82 -8.99
CA ARG A 121 12.78 -4.10 -10.22
C ARG A 121 11.61 -4.16 -11.19
N HIS A 122 11.21 -2.99 -11.68
CA HIS A 122 10.38 -2.88 -12.87
C HIS A 122 11.28 -2.92 -14.12
N GLN A 123 10.82 -3.58 -15.19
CA GLN A 123 11.66 -3.84 -16.36
C GLN A 123 12.00 -2.59 -17.18
N GLU A 124 11.13 -1.58 -17.17
CA GLU A 124 11.22 -0.42 -18.07
C GLU A 124 11.29 0.93 -17.37
N SER A 125 10.95 0.99 -16.08
CA SER A 125 10.88 2.23 -15.31
C SER A 125 11.46 2.07 -13.92
N GLU A 126 11.70 3.19 -13.27
CA GLU A 126 12.05 3.23 -11.86
C GLU A 126 10.84 2.82 -11.00
N THR A 127 11.07 2.01 -9.98
CA THR A 127 10.06 1.66 -8.98
C THR A 127 9.95 2.81 -8.00
N THR A 128 8.84 3.54 -8.03
CA THR A 128 8.63 4.73 -7.19
C THR A 128 8.12 4.40 -5.79
N ALA A 129 7.40 3.28 -5.63
CA ALA A 129 6.90 2.80 -4.35
C ALA A 129 6.73 1.27 -4.37
N VAL A 130 6.90 0.63 -3.21
CA VAL A 130 6.62 -0.80 -2.98
C VAL A 130 5.80 -0.91 -1.71
N CYS A 131 4.59 -1.48 -1.81
CA CYS A 131 3.75 -1.82 -0.67
C CYS A 131 3.98 -3.28 -0.30
N LEU A 132 4.24 -3.55 0.97
CA LEU A 132 4.46 -4.90 1.49
C LEU A 132 3.47 -5.18 2.61
N ASP A 133 2.85 -6.35 2.56
CA ASP A 133 2.17 -6.93 3.70
C ASP A 133 2.94 -8.15 4.18
N ASP A 134 3.26 -8.19 5.48
CA ASP A 134 3.88 -9.36 6.08
C ASP A 134 2.84 -10.47 6.25
N LEU A 135 2.86 -11.47 5.37
CA LEU A 135 1.93 -12.61 5.42
C LEU A 135 2.40 -13.73 6.37
N ARG A 136 3.58 -13.61 7.02
CA ARG A 136 4.17 -14.70 7.83
C ARG A 136 3.32 -15.09 9.04
N LEU A 137 2.48 -14.19 9.53
CA LEU A 137 1.69 -14.38 10.75
C LEU A 137 0.34 -15.09 10.52
N GLY A 138 0.03 -15.47 9.26
CA GLY A 138 -1.19 -16.23 8.93
C GLY A 138 -2.49 -15.43 9.11
N ALA A 139 -3.63 -16.12 8.93
CA ALA A 139 -4.96 -15.51 9.00
C ALA A 139 -5.39 -15.12 10.43
N ASP A 140 -4.79 -15.71 11.46
CA ASP A 140 -5.10 -15.46 12.87
C ASP A 140 -4.21 -14.37 13.50
N ARG A 141 -3.56 -13.53 12.68
CA ARG A 141 -2.72 -12.43 13.19
C ARG A 141 -3.59 -11.41 13.94
N PRO A 142 -3.25 -11.05 15.18
CA PRO A 142 -3.88 -9.90 15.84
C PRO A 142 -3.45 -8.59 15.17
N PHE A 143 -4.42 -7.72 14.90
CA PHE A 143 -4.22 -6.33 14.50
C PHE A 143 -3.97 -5.48 15.74
N HIS A 144 -2.84 -4.77 15.76
CA HIS A 144 -2.47 -3.87 16.84
C HIS A 144 -2.66 -2.42 16.43
N TYR A 145 -3.41 -1.67 17.24
CA TYR A 145 -3.62 -0.23 17.08
C TYR A 145 -2.98 0.46 18.26
N THR A 146 -2.02 1.34 17.99
CA THR A 146 -1.43 2.19 19.03
C THR A 146 -2.19 3.51 19.02
N THR A 147 -2.63 3.93 20.20
CA THR A 147 -3.40 5.17 20.35
C THR A 147 -2.47 6.31 20.69
N PRO A 148 -2.46 7.39 19.89
CA PRO A 148 -1.66 8.56 20.19
C PRO A 148 -2.04 9.21 21.52
N SER A 149 -1.09 9.90 22.14
CA SER A 149 -1.24 10.47 23.49
C SER A 149 -2.28 11.60 23.58
N TRP A 150 -2.59 12.25 22.46
CA TRP A 150 -3.55 13.34 22.37
C TRP A 150 -5.00 12.90 22.16
N VAL A 151 -5.24 11.60 21.94
CA VAL A 151 -6.59 11.07 21.72
C VAL A 151 -7.31 10.97 23.05
N GLU A 152 -8.51 11.55 23.12
CA GLU A 152 -9.36 11.51 24.32
C GLU A 152 -10.37 10.37 24.23
N SER A 153 -11.01 10.21 23.07
CA SER A 153 -11.95 9.14 22.78
C SER A 153 -11.74 8.58 21.36
N MET A 154 -12.26 7.39 21.09
CA MET A 154 -12.19 6.81 19.75
C MET A 154 -13.48 6.08 19.38
N VAL A 155 -13.84 6.11 18.11
CA VAL A 155 -14.95 5.35 17.55
C VAL A 155 -14.39 4.23 16.70
N ILE A 156 -14.83 3.00 16.96
CA ILE A 156 -14.34 1.80 16.26
C ILE A 156 -15.49 1.02 15.63
N SER A 157 -15.18 0.39 14.50
CA SER A 157 -16.04 -0.57 13.81
C SER A 157 -15.17 -1.62 13.10
N VAL A 158 -15.74 -2.79 12.83
CA VAL A 158 -15.06 -3.82 12.03
C VAL A 158 -15.00 -3.36 10.57
N THR A 159 -13.81 -3.39 9.97
CA THR A 159 -13.66 -3.06 8.56
C THR A 159 -14.32 -4.15 7.71
N PRO A 160 -15.29 -3.82 6.85
CA PRO A 160 -15.93 -4.82 5.99
C PRO A 160 -14.93 -5.35 4.96
N GLY A 161 -14.82 -6.68 4.81
CA GLY A 161 -13.87 -7.30 3.90
C GLY A 161 -14.30 -8.69 3.42
N VAL A 162 -13.72 -9.16 2.30
CA VAL A 162 -14.08 -10.47 1.70
C VAL A 162 -13.70 -11.66 2.58
N ALA A 163 -12.71 -11.49 3.46
CA ALA A 163 -12.27 -12.48 4.45
C ALA A 163 -12.85 -12.21 5.85
N GLU A 164 -14.05 -11.64 5.92
CA GLU A 164 -14.71 -11.38 7.20
C GLU A 164 -15.00 -12.68 7.96
N THR A 165 -14.54 -12.73 9.21
CA THR A 165 -14.79 -13.88 10.09
C THR A 165 -16.29 -13.95 10.40
N LEU A 166 -16.92 -15.10 10.18
CA LEU A 166 -18.35 -15.31 10.46
C LEU A 166 -18.73 -15.17 11.96
N GLY A 167 -17.73 -15.07 12.85
CA GLY A 167 -17.91 -14.90 14.29
C GLY A 167 -17.66 -13.46 14.75
N PRO A 168 -18.03 -13.11 16.00
CA PRO A 168 -17.72 -11.79 16.54
C PRO A 168 -16.20 -11.59 16.62
N VAL A 169 -15.74 -10.43 16.14
CA VAL A 169 -14.37 -9.97 16.24
C VAL A 169 -14.11 -9.58 17.68
N LYS A 170 -13.10 -10.20 18.31
CA LYS A 170 -12.69 -9.85 19.67
C LYS A 170 -11.74 -8.67 19.62
N VAL A 171 -12.06 -7.64 20.38
CA VAL A 171 -11.21 -6.46 20.56
C VAL A 171 -10.80 -6.38 22.02
N ARG A 172 -9.50 -6.36 22.27
CA ARG A 172 -8.87 -6.33 23.59
C ARG A 172 -8.15 -5.00 23.82
N PRO A 173 -8.62 -4.18 24.77
CA PRO A 173 -7.89 -3.00 25.21
C PRO A 173 -6.65 -3.38 26.04
N SER A 174 -5.51 -2.74 25.77
CA SER A 174 -4.26 -2.95 26.51
C SER A 174 -4.29 -2.48 27.97
N SER A 175 -5.17 -1.53 28.29
CA SER A 175 -5.30 -0.92 29.63
C SER A 175 -6.07 -1.78 30.65
N GLY A 176 -6.39 -3.04 30.33
CA GLY A 176 -7.08 -3.96 31.25
C GLY A 176 -8.60 -3.77 31.34
N GLY A 177 -9.23 -3.29 30.27
CA GLY A 177 -10.68 -3.20 30.12
C GLY A 177 -11.35 -4.54 29.77
N GLU A 178 -12.69 -4.54 29.64
CA GLU A 178 -13.43 -5.71 29.18
C GLU A 178 -13.18 -5.98 27.68
N ASP A 179 -13.01 -7.26 27.34
CA ASP A 179 -12.96 -7.71 25.94
C ASP A 179 -14.30 -7.39 25.25
N LEU A 180 -14.23 -6.68 24.13
CA LEU A 180 -15.38 -6.35 23.31
C LEU A 180 -15.56 -7.41 22.23
N ALA A 181 -16.81 -7.72 21.90
CA ALA A 181 -17.17 -8.63 20.83
C ALA A 181 -17.99 -7.88 19.79
N LEU A 182 -17.36 -7.47 18.69
CA LEU A 182 -17.96 -6.66 17.63
C LEU A 182 -18.40 -7.53 16.45
N ARG A 183 -19.55 -7.22 15.87
CA ARG A 183 -20.00 -7.78 14.59
C ARG A 183 -19.84 -6.75 13.48
N ALA A 184 -19.99 -7.22 12.24
CA ALA A 184 -20.12 -6.38 11.06
C ALA A 184 -21.15 -5.27 11.28
N GLY A 185 -20.73 -4.00 11.16
CA GLY A 185 -21.60 -2.84 11.32
C GLY A 185 -21.86 -2.37 12.76
N ASP A 186 -21.36 -3.09 13.77
CA ASP A 186 -21.39 -2.58 15.14
C ASP A 186 -20.43 -1.41 15.27
N VAL A 187 -20.91 -0.30 15.84
CA VAL A 187 -20.10 0.89 16.11
C VAL A 187 -20.05 1.13 17.61
N VAL A 188 -18.84 1.23 18.15
CA VAL A 188 -18.61 1.45 19.59
C VAL A 188 -17.75 2.68 19.81
N LEU A 189 -18.19 3.54 20.73
CA LEU A 189 -17.41 4.64 21.26
C LEU A 189 -16.65 4.16 22.51
N LEU A 190 -15.34 4.36 22.53
CA LEU A 190 -14.49 4.14 23.70
C LEU A 190 -14.06 5.50 24.24
N ASP A 191 -14.58 5.83 25.42
CA ASP A 191 -14.30 7.06 26.15
C ASP A 191 -14.10 6.72 27.65
N PRO A 192 -12.88 6.83 28.20
CA PRO A 192 -11.66 7.30 27.54
C PRO A 192 -11.07 6.29 26.56
N ALA A 193 -10.30 6.79 25.59
CA ALA A 193 -9.55 5.99 24.63
C ALA A 193 -8.48 5.12 25.35
N PRO A 194 -8.43 3.79 25.12
CA PRO A 194 -7.34 2.96 25.63
C PRO A 194 -6.01 3.29 24.94
N ALA A 195 -4.88 3.03 25.61
CA ALA A 195 -3.53 3.32 25.06
C ALA A 195 -3.16 2.50 23.81
N ALA A 196 -3.73 1.31 23.68
CA ALA A 196 -3.61 0.45 22.51
C ALA A 196 -4.75 -0.57 22.47
N LEU A 197 -5.09 -1.06 21.28
CA LEU A 197 -6.06 -2.12 21.03
C LEU A 197 -5.39 -3.29 20.30
N SER A 198 -5.84 -4.51 20.61
CA SER A 198 -5.56 -5.71 19.82
C SER A 198 -6.88 -6.26 19.29
N SER A 199 -6.96 -6.64 18.02
CA SER A 199 -8.17 -7.16 17.41
C SER A 199 -7.89 -8.40 16.57
N ASP A 200 -8.81 -9.35 16.53
CA ASP A 200 -8.70 -10.54 15.68
C ASP A 200 -8.96 -10.22 14.18
N ALA A 201 -9.50 -9.04 13.87
CA ALA A 201 -9.74 -8.55 12.51
C ALA A 201 -9.43 -7.05 12.36
N ALA A 202 -9.30 -6.58 11.13
CA ALA A 202 -9.11 -5.17 10.84
C ALA A 202 -10.30 -4.33 11.33
N LEU A 203 -9.98 -3.24 12.01
CA LEU A 203 -10.90 -2.22 12.50
C LEU A 203 -10.68 -0.90 11.74
N THR A 204 -11.79 -0.21 11.49
CA THR A 204 -11.79 1.20 11.12
C THR A 204 -11.88 2.02 12.40
N VAL A 205 -10.86 2.83 12.66
CA VAL A 205 -10.71 3.61 13.90
C VAL A 205 -10.74 5.10 13.57
N VAL A 206 -11.62 5.83 14.22
CA VAL A 206 -11.67 7.30 14.18
C VAL A 206 -11.25 7.82 15.55
N TYR A 207 -10.11 8.51 15.60
CA TYR A 207 -9.62 9.17 16.82
C TYR A 207 -10.27 10.53 16.99
N LEU A 208 -10.68 10.83 18.22
CA LEU A 208 -11.36 12.08 18.59
C LEU A 208 -10.58 12.78 19.72
N ARG A 209 -10.52 14.10 19.64
CA ARG A 209 -10.02 15.00 20.67
C ARG A 209 -10.96 16.20 20.71
N GLY A 210 -11.57 16.46 21.86
CA GLY A 210 -12.65 17.42 22.00
C GLY A 210 -13.96 16.98 21.34
N GLU A 211 -14.85 17.95 21.14
CA GLU A 211 -16.25 17.73 20.74
C GLU A 211 -16.46 17.71 19.21
N GLY A 212 -15.50 18.21 18.41
CA GLY A 212 -15.66 18.36 16.96
C GLY A 212 -14.36 18.27 16.18
N GLY A 213 -14.47 18.17 14.85
CA GLY A 213 -13.31 18.06 13.98
C GLY A 213 -13.65 17.63 12.57
N ALA A 214 -12.66 17.49 11.71
CA ALA A 214 -12.87 17.02 10.35
C ALA A 214 -11.76 16.07 9.92
N PHE A 215 -12.10 15.10 9.07
CA PHE A 215 -11.14 14.18 8.48
C PHE A 215 -11.53 13.79 7.05
N LEU A 216 -10.54 13.34 6.27
CA LEU A 216 -10.77 12.72 4.97
C LEU A 216 -11.02 11.23 5.18
N ALA A 217 -12.20 10.75 4.79
CA ALA A 217 -12.56 9.35 4.93
C ALA A 217 -11.93 8.53 3.80
N THR A 218 -11.16 7.50 4.16
CA THR A 218 -10.54 6.58 3.21
C THR A 218 -11.62 5.72 2.55
N PRO A 219 -11.63 5.59 1.21
CA PRO A 219 -12.57 4.71 0.53
C PRO A 219 -12.29 3.24 0.84
N SER A 220 -13.33 2.42 0.83
CA SER A 220 -13.23 0.96 0.90
C SER A 220 -12.63 0.36 -0.38
N ASP A 221 -12.69 1.10 -1.49
CA ASP A 221 -12.16 0.76 -2.81
C ASP A 221 -11.20 1.85 -3.34
N GLU A 222 -10.26 2.24 -2.48
CA GLU A 222 -9.29 3.30 -2.78
C GLU A 222 -8.46 3.00 -4.04
N ASP A 223 -8.37 3.99 -4.94
CA ASP A 223 -7.45 3.98 -6.06
C ASP A 223 -6.02 4.26 -5.55
N PRO A 224 -5.05 3.38 -5.81
CA PRO A 224 -3.70 3.53 -5.28
C PRO A 224 -2.93 4.72 -5.85
N VAL A 225 -3.41 5.36 -6.92
CA VAL A 225 -2.74 6.50 -7.57
C VAL A 225 -3.17 7.84 -6.99
N ASP A 226 -4.47 8.02 -6.75
CA ASP A 226 -5.04 9.31 -6.36
C ASP A 226 -5.82 9.32 -5.05
N GLY A 227 -5.98 8.15 -4.41
CA GLY A 227 -6.69 8.01 -3.14
C GLY A 227 -8.20 8.20 -3.23
N THR A 228 -8.74 8.41 -4.42
CA THR A 228 -10.19 8.54 -4.63
C THR A 228 -10.84 7.16 -4.58
N GLY A 229 -12.15 7.10 -4.37
CA GLY A 229 -12.88 5.83 -4.43
C GLY A 229 -14.34 6.02 -4.71
N ARG A 230 -15.12 4.94 -4.59
CA ARG A 230 -16.55 4.93 -4.90
C ARG A 230 -17.39 4.42 -3.74
N ALA A 231 -16.80 3.82 -2.72
CA ALA A 231 -17.51 3.35 -1.55
C ALA A 231 -16.79 3.77 -0.27
N TRP A 232 -17.54 4.20 0.74
CA TRP A 232 -17.03 4.51 2.06
C TRP A 232 -17.89 3.84 3.12
N THR A 233 -17.20 3.33 4.14
CA THR A 233 -17.80 2.80 5.35
C THR A 233 -17.10 3.47 6.53
N THR A 234 -17.74 4.48 7.12
CA THR A 234 -17.13 5.33 8.15
C THR A 234 -17.96 5.34 9.44
N PRO A 235 -17.38 4.92 10.59
CA PRO A 235 -18.11 4.94 11.85
C PRO A 235 -18.17 6.37 12.38
N LEU A 236 -19.36 6.79 12.82
CA LEU A 236 -19.59 8.13 13.34
C LEU A 236 -20.11 8.05 14.78
N PRO A 237 -19.68 8.97 15.67
CA PRO A 237 -20.27 9.09 17.00
C PRO A 237 -21.73 9.59 16.91
N ALA A 238 -22.41 9.71 18.05
CA ALA A 238 -23.66 10.47 18.10
C ALA A 238 -23.35 11.96 17.94
N GLY A 239 -24.25 12.72 17.31
CA GLY A 239 -24.05 14.15 17.09
C GLY A 239 -24.55 14.63 15.72
N VAL A 240 -24.22 15.88 15.40
CA VAL A 240 -24.58 16.50 14.12
C VAL A 240 -23.35 16.53 13.22
N HIS A 241 -23.38 15.81 12.12
CA HIS A 241 -22.25 15.69 11.20
C HIS A 241 -22.62 16.27 9.85
N ARG A 242 -21.61 16.81 9.15
CA ARG A 242 -21.74 17.20 7.75
C ARG A 242 -20.76 16.41 6.91
N VAL A 243 -21.27 15.75 5.88
CA VAL A 243 -20.47 14.96 4.94
C VAL A 243 -20.39 15.72 3.63
N HIS A 244 -19.18 15.96 3.14
CA HIS A 244 -18.91 16.62 1.88
C HIS A 244 -18.31 15.61 0.90
N LEU A 245 -18.91 15.47 -0.28
CA LEU A 245 -18.31 14.69 -1.37
C LEU A 245 -17.96 15.61 -2.53
N THR A 246 -16.79 15.40 -3.12
CA THR A 246 -16.31 16.13 -4.29
C THR A 246 -15.77 15.18 -5.34
N SER A 247 -16.10 15.41 -6.61
CA SER A 247 -15.65 14.60 -7.74
C SER A 247 -15.37 15.45 -8.96
N ALA A 248 -14.46 14.96 -9.80
CA ALA A 248 -14.23 15.49 -11.14
C ALA A 248 -15.42 15.21 -12.08
N ASP A 249 -16.14 14.12 -11.83
CA ASP A 249 -17.23 13.64 -12.68
C ASP A 249 -18.58 13.72 -11.97
N ARG A 250 -19.65 13.83 -12.75
CA ARG A 250 -21.00 13.85 -12.19
C ARG A 250 -21.34 12.48 -11.63
N ALA A 251 -21.53 12.40 -10.31
CA ALA A 251 -21.93 11.17 -9.67
C ALA A 251 -23.37 11.17 -9.15
N MET A 252 -23.97 9.99 -9.15
CA MET A 252 -25.10 9.64 -8.31
C MET A 252 -24.55 9.02 -7.03
N VAL A 253 -25.01 9.52 -5.88
CA VAL A 253 -24.58 9.10 -4.55
C VAL A 253 -25.75 8.45 -3.85
N ASP A 254 -25.57 7.20 -3.45
CA ASP A 254 -26.45 6.46 -2.56
C ASP A 254 -25.82 6.41 -1.18
N TRP A 255 -26.57 6.79 -0.14
CA TRP A 255 -26.09 6.72 1.23
C TRP A 255 -27.12 6.08 2.15
N ASN A 256 -26.64 5.47 3.23
CA ASN A 256 -27.48 4.99 4.31
C ASN A 256 -26.79 5.10 5.67
N VAL A 257 -27.61 5.36 6.69
CA VAL A 257 -27.22 5.33 8.10
C VAL A 257 -28.42 4.80 8.89
N GLY A 258 -28.24 3.70 9.61
CA GLY A 258 -29.34 3.03 10.32
C GLY A 258 -30.46 2.65 9.34
N GLU A 259 -31.67 3.16 9.56
CA GLU A 259 -32.83 2.89 8.71
C GLU A 259 -32.99 3.91 7.55
N THR A 260 -32.27 5.03 7.60
CA THR A 260 -32.37 6.07 6.57
C THR A 260 -31.55 5.68 5.36
N ARG A 261 -32.17 5.73 4.18
CA ARG A 261 -31.52 5.48 2.90
C ARG A 261 -32.03 6.48 1.87
N GLU A 262 -31.11 7.21 1.25
CA GLU A 262 -31.45 8.19 0.24
C GLU A 262 -30.45 8.17 -0.92
N ARG A 263 -30.85 8.84 -1.99
CA ARG A 263 -30.10 8.99 -3.22
C ARG A 263 -30.07 10.44 -3.64
N VAL A 264 -28.88 10.96 -3.89
CA VAL A 264 -28.65 12.35 -4.30
C VAL A 264 -27.79 12.35 -5.56
N ILE A 265 -27.95 13.37 -6.41
CA ILE A 265 -27.07 13.57 -7.57
C ILE A 265 -26.20 14.78 -7.25
N MET A 266 -24.89 14.67 -7.48
CA MET A 266 -23.97 15.77 -7.23
C MET A 266 -24.32 16.98 -8.10
N ASN A 267 -24.23 18.16 -7.49
CA ASN A 267 -24.46 19.43 -8.16
C ASN A 267 -23.22 19.81 -8.96
N ALA A 268 -23.44 20.21 -10.21
CA ALA A 268 -22.37 20.72 -11.04
C ALA A 268 -22.01 22.14 -10.61
N THR A 269 -20.73 22.47 -10.69
CA THR A 269 -20.26 23.85 -10.64
C THR A 269 -20.72 24.58 -11.88
N SER A 270 -21.16 25.82 -11.74
CA SER A 270 -21.73 26.60 -12.84
C SER A 270 -20.71 27.16 -13.85
N GLN A 271 -19.45 26.67 -13.89
CA GLN A 271 -18.31 27.39 -14.49
C GLN A 271 -17.22 26.52 -15.15
N ALA A 272 -16.16 27.18 -15.65
CA ALA A 272 -15.02 26.55 -16.32
C ALA A 272 -14.27 25.58 -15.39
N GLN A 273 -13.84 24.44 -15.97
CA GLN A 273 -13.39 23.24 -15.24
C GLN A 273 -14.47 22.75 -14.27
N VAL A 274 -15.47 22.06 -14.83
CA VAL A 274 -16.61 21.58 -14.07
C VAL A 274 -16.13 20.58 -13.02
N ALA A 275 -16.47 20.83 -11.77
CA ALA A 275 -16.41 19.85 -10.71
C ALA A 275 -17.83 19.59 -10.19
N TYR A 276 -17.96 18.54 -9.40
CA TYR A 276 -19.24 18.11 -8.85
C TYR A 276 -19.10 17.94 -7.35
N GLY A 277 -20.08 18.44 -6.62
CA GLY A 277 -20.04 18.40 -5.17
C GLY A 277 -21.41 18.20 -4.58
N MET A 278 -21.44 17.69 -3.37
CA MET A 278 -22.64 17.61 -2.56
C MET A 278 -22.29 17.65 -1.08
N SER A 279 -23.29 18.02 -0.26
CA SER A 279 -23.18 17.98 1.19
C SER A 279 -24.40 17.29 1.79
N LEU A 280 -24.20 16.51 2.85
CA LEU A 280 -25.26 15.87 3.63
C LEU A 280 -25.16 16.32 5.08
N ASP A 281 -26.30 16.65 5.68
CA ASP A 281 -26.40 16.88 7.12
C ASP A 281 -26.98 15.63 7.78
N LEU A 282 -26.24 15.07 8.72
CA LEU A 282 -26.61 13.88 9.48
C LEU A 282 -26.80 14.26 10.94
N ASN A 283 -27.88 13.80 11.56
CA ASN A 283 -28.12 13.98 12.99
C ASN A 283 -28.35 12.59 13.62
N LEU A 284 -27.36 12.13 14.37
CA LEU A 284 -27.30 10.78 14.92
C LEU A 284 -27.52 10.81 16.42
N THR A 285 -28.48 10.02 16.91
CA THR A 285 -28.78 9.90 18.34
C THR A 285 -27.91 8.87 19.06
N ALA A 286 -27.26 7.99 18.30
CA ALA A 286 -26.33 6.97 18.79
C ALA A 286 -25.22 6.74 17.76
N PRO A 287 -24.03 6.25 18.19
CA PRO A 287 -22.96 5.89 17.26
C PRO A 287 -23.46 4.94 16.17
N SER A 288 -23.18 5.29 14.91
CA SER A 288 -23.76 4.60 13.75
C SER A 288 -22.77 4.50 12.59
N MET A 289 -22.95 3.45 11.78
CA MET A 289 -22.15 3.20 10.59
C MET A 289 -22.72 3.98 9.39
N LEU A 290 -21.94 4.88 8.80
CA LEU A 290 -22.29 5.55 7.54
C LEU A 290 -21.76 4.74 6.36
N HIS A 291 -22.65 4.38 5.45
CA HIS A 291 -22.29 3.80 4.16
C HIS A 291 -22.63 4.79 3.04
N VAL A 292 -21.64 5.11 2.21
CA VAL A 292 -21.81 5.96 1.03
C VAL A 292 -21.27 5.23 -0.18
N THR A 293 -22.01 5.26 -1.29
CA THR A 293 -21.57 4.75 -2.58
C THR A 293 -21.82 5.78 -3.67
N SER A 294 -20.86 5.92 -4.58
CA SER A 294 -20.86 6.90 -5.66
C SER A 294 -20.70 6.19 -7.00
N SER A 295 -21.37 6.69 -8.04
CA SER A 295 -21.22 6.14 -9.39
C SER A 295 -19.92 6.55 -10.09
N ALA A 296 -19.16 7.49 -9.53
CA ALA A 296 -17.87 7.95 -10.04
C ALA A 296 -16.86 8.14 -8.89
N PRO A 297 -15.54 8.07 -9.17
CA PRO A 297 -14.51 8.32 -8.16
C PRO A 297 -14.67 9.69 -7.51
N ALA A 298 -14.65 9.75 -6.19
CA ALA A 298 -14.80 10.98 -5.42
C ALA A 298 -13.91 10.95 -4.19
N ASP A 299 -13.80 12.10 -3.53
CA ASP A 299 -13.25 12.24 -2.19
C ASP A 299 -14.40 12.52 -1.21
N MET A 300 -14.33 11.93 -0.01
CA MET A 300 -15.32 12.16 1.05
C MET A 300 -14.63 12.78 2.27
N MET A 301 -15.05 13.99 2.62
CA MET A 301 -14.67 14.64 3.87
C MET A 301 -15.83 14.58 4.86
N VAL A 302 -15.55 14.20 6.10
CA VAL A 302 -16.53 14.19 7.19
C VAL A 302 -16.15 15.28 8.18
N HIS A 303 -17.11 16.16 8.47
CA HIS A 303 -17.03 17.18 9.51
C HIS A 303 -17.91 16.73 10.68
N VAL A 304 -17.25 16.31 11.75
CA VAL A 304 -17.84 15.86 13.02
C VAL A 304 -18.19 17.07 13.87
N ASP A 305 -19.40 17.08 14.44
CA ASP A 305 -19.99 18.22 15.14
C ASP A 305 -19.82 19.55 14.40
N HIS A 306 -20.44 19.64 13.21
CA HIS A 306 -20.16 20.73 12.28
C HIS A 306 -20.54 22.12 12.81
N HIS A 307 -21.25 22.21 13.94
CA HIS A 307 -21.68 23.48 14.54
C HIS A 307 -20.55 24.23 15.24
N GLU A 308 -19.54 23.51 15.73
CA GLU A 308 -18.41 24.09 16.46
C GLU A 308 -17.33 24.67 15.51
N GLU A 309 -17.47 24.47 14.19
CA GLU A 309 -16.55 24.96 13.16
C GLU A 309 -15.06 24.57 13.38
N HIS A 310 -14.81 23.43 14.04
CA HIS A 310 -13.47 22.89 14.27
C HIS A 310 -13.09 21.85 13.21
N GLY A 311 -11.80 21.77 12.86
CA GLY A 311 -11.31 20.69 12.02
C GLY A 311 -10.33 21.13 10.96
N ARG A 312 -9.37 20.23 10.68
CA ARG A 312 -8.29 20.47 9.72
C ARG A 312 -8.05 19.21 8.92
N VAL A 313 -8.23 19.30 7.62
CA VAL A 313 -8.14 18.15 6.72
C VAL A 313 -7.08 18.41 5.67
N PRO A 314 -5.96 17.67 5.67
CA PRO A 314 -5.07 17.70 4.52
C PRO A 314 -5.79 17.05 3.33
N LEU A 315 -5.72 17.71 2.18
CA LEU A 315 -6.38 17.27 0.96
C LEU A 315 -5.43 16.40 0.14
N ASN A 316 -5.98 15.37 -0.49
CA ASN A 316 -5.25 14.61 -1.50
C ASN A 316 -5.13 15.43 -2.79
N ALA A 317 -3.98 15.33 -3.44
CA ALA A 317 -3.80 15.88 -4.76
C ALA A 317 -4.51 14.99 -5.78
N HIS A 318 -5.08 15.61 -6.81
CA HIS A 318 -5.62 14.87 -7.93
C HIS A 318 -4.47 14.16 -8.65
N ARG A 319 -4.48 12.82 -8.65
CA ARG A 319 -3.40 11.96 -9.16
C ARG A 319 -2.11 12.05 -8.37
N GLY A 320 -2.22 12.07 -7.05
CA GLY A 320 -1.07 11.93 -6.17
C GLY A 320 -1.47 11.83 -4.71
N PRO A 321 -0.48 11.76 -3.81
CA PRO A 321 -0.71 11.74 -2.38
C PRO A 321 -1.13 13.15 -1.90
N MET A 322 -0.80 13.51 -0.67
CA MET A 322 -1.18 14.80 -0.04
C MET A 322 -0.42 16.02 -0.59
N MET A 323 0.44 15.85 -1.59
CA MET A 323 1.13 16.93 -2.30
C MET A 323 1.13 16.73 -3.80
N GLY A 324 0.77 17.78 -4.53
CA GLY A 324 0.71 17.76 -5.99
C GLY A 324 0.42 19.13 -6.58
N THR A 325 -0.09 19.15 -7.81
CA THR A 325 -0.35 20.38 -8.58
C THR A 325 -1.83 20.70 -8.73
N GLN A 326 -2.72 19.76 -8.42
CA GLN A 326 -4.16 19.95 -8.57
C GLN A 326 -4.87 19.39 -7.34
N PHE A 327 -5.88 20.12 -6.86
CA PHE A 327 -6.68 19.73 -5.71
C PHE A 327 -8.14 20.06 -5.98
N LEU A 328 -9.04 19.30 -5.36
CA LEU A 328 -10.46 19.57 -5.37
C LEU A 328 -10.97 19.72 -3.93
N PRO A 329 -10.85 20.92 -3.33
CA PRO A 329 -11.32 21.17 -1.97
C PRO A 329 -12.84 21.02 -1.84
N PRO A 330 -13.34 20.72 -0.62
CA PRO A 330 -14.78 20.63 -0.35
C PRO A 330 -15.49 21.96 -0.62
N ASP A 331 -16.76 21.89 -1.02
CA ASP A 331 -17.66 23.05 -1.08
C ASP A 331 -18.17 23.40 0.32
N ALA A 332 -17.24 23.80 1.19
CA ALA A 332 -17.48 24.10 2.60
C ALA A 332 -16.79 25.42 2.98
N GLN A 333 -17.47 26.23 3.78
CA GLN A 333 -16.92 27.49 4.28
C GLN A 333 -15.74 27.22 5.23
N GLY A 334 -14.65 27.96 5.03
CA GLY A 334 -13.40 27.75 5.75
C GLY A 334 -12.23 28.52 5.15
N HIS A 335 -11.03 28.00 5.38
CA HIS A 335 -9.79 28.49 4.80
C HIS A 335 -8.97 27.34 4.22
N LEU A 336 -8.18 27.64 3.19
CA LEU A 336 -7.14 26.76 2.69
C LEU A 336 -5.78 27.26 3.15
N ILE A 337 -5.02 26.37 3.79
CA ILE A 337 -3.59 26.54 4.05
C ILE A 337 -2.84 25.89 2.90
N LEU A 338 -2.19 26.70 2.08
CA LEU A 338 -1.33 26.25 0.98
C LEU A 338 0.11 26.22 1.48
N SER A 339 0.76 25.06 1.38
CA SER A 339 2.10 24.82 1.92
C SER A 339 3.06 24.47 0.81
N ASN A 340 4.10 25.28 0.61
CA ASN A 340 5.10 25.07 -0.42
C ASN A 340 6.42 24.59 0.20
N PRO A 341 6.74 23.28 0.14
CA PRO A 341 7.98 22.75 0.69
C PRO A 341 9.20 23.00 -0.21
N THR A 342 8.99 23.49 -1.44
CA THR A 342 10.05 23.61 -2.44
C THR A 342 10.91 24.87 -2.22
N THR A 343 12.05 24.92 -2.92
CA THR A 343 12.97 26.07 -2.89
C THR A 343 12.57 27.19 -3.85
N GLU A 344 11.52 27.01 -4.65
CA GLU A 344 11.02 28.00 -5.60
C GLU A 344 9.61 28.45 -5.22
N SER A 345 9.22 29.66 -5.61
CA SER A 345 7.85 30.14 -5.39
C SER A 345 6.87 29.44 -6.34
N VAL A 346 5.75 28.98 -5.81
CA VAL A 346 4.69 28.33 -6.62
C VAL A 346 3.48 29.25 -6.71
N THR A 347 2.97 29.48 -7.91
CA THR A 347 1.70 30.21 -8.10
C THR A 347 0.56 29.23 -8.18
N VAL A 348 -0.45 29.48 -7.35
CA VAL A 348 -1.69 28.72 -7.27
C VAL A 348 -2.80 29.57 -7.84
N THR A 349 -3.64 28.97 -8.68
CA THR A 349 -4.74 29.64 -9.36
C THR A 349 -6.03 28.88 -9.13
N TRP A 350 -7.11 29.63 -8.98
CA TRP A 350 -8.47 29.15 -8.90
C TRP A 350 -9.36 30.23 -9.50
N ARG A 351 -10.45 29.86 -10.16
CA ARG A 351 -11.55 30.76 -10.62
C ARG A 351 -11.18 32.26 -10.77
N GLY A 352 -10.33 32.57 -11.76
CA GLY A 352 -10.01 33.96 -12.14
C GLY A 352 -9.16 34.76 -11.15
N ASP A 353 -8.69 34.12 -10.08
CA ASP A 353 -7.79 34.67 -9.08
C ASP A 353 -6.60 33.70 -8.87
N GLY A 354 -5.64 34.13 -8.07
CA GLY A 354 -4.52 33.28 -7.72
C GLY A 354 -3.62 33.92 -6.70
N ARG A 355 -2.81 33.09 -6.05
CA ARG A 355 -1.88 33.53 -5.04
C ARG A 355 -0.55 32.80 -5.18
N THR A 356 0.52 33.55 -5.04
CA THR A 356 1.88 33.00 -5.01
C THR A 356 2.22 32.60 -3.58
N VAL A 357 2.69 31.37 -3.43
CA VAL A 357 3.20 30.80 -2.18
C VAL A 357 4.74 30.81 -2.26
N PRO A 358 5.43 31.64 -1.46
CA PRO A 358 6.90 31.65 -1.44
C PRO A 358 7.49 30.28 -1.08
N ALA A 359 8.75 30.07 -1.44
CA ALA A 359 9.51 28.87 -1.09
C ALA A 359 9.56 28.63 0.42
N GLY A 360 9.36 27.38 0.87
CA GLY A 360 9.41 26.99 2.27
C GLY A 360 8.41 27.73 3.17
N SER A 361 7.24 28.10 2.64
CA SER A 361 6.28 28.95 3.35
C SER A 361 4.83 28.49 3.20
N HIS A 362 3.96 29.09 4.01
CA HIS A 362 2.53 28.83 4.02
C HIS A 362 1.73 30.10 3.72
N VAL A 363 0.60 29.95 3.02
CA VAL A 363 -0.32 31.05 2.72
C VAL A 363 -1.76 30.63 2.96
N ASP A 364 -2.51 31.51 3.64
CA ASP A 364 -3.94 31.36 3.84
C ASP A 364 -4.77 31.97 2.72
N VAL A 365 -5.80 31.23 2.32
CA VAL A 365 -6.79 31.65 1.33
C VAL A 365 -8.18 31.39 1.90
N ALA A 366 -9.07 32.38 1.88
CA ALA A 366 -10.46 32.16 2.26
C ALA A 366 -11.16 31.25 1.24
N TRP A 367 -11.94 30.27 1.72
CA TRP A 367 -12.57 29.27 0.88
C TRP A 367 -14.06 29.04 1.27
N PRO A 368 -14.98 28.89 0.31
CA PRO A 368 -14.78 29.16 -1.11
C PRO A 368 -14.52 30.67 -1.35
N PRO A 369 -13.84 31.06 -2.44
CA PRO A 369 -13.58 32.47 -2.75
C PRO A 369 -14.89 33.26 -2.87
N THR A 370 -14.86 34.55 -2.55
CA THR A 370 -16.08 35.39 -2.58
C THR A 370 -16.78 35.33 -3.95
N GLY A 371 -18.07 34.99 -3.95
CA GLY A 371 -18.87 34.85 -5.16
C GLY A 371 -18.72 33.50 -5.87
N ALA A 372 -17.92 32.57 -5.33
CA ALA A 372 -17.90 31.19 -5.77
C ALA A 372 -19.17 30.42 -5.37
N GLN A 373 -19.58 29.46 -6.21
CA GLN A 373 -20.74 28.60 -6.00
C GLN A 373 -20.37 27.20 -6.50
N GLY A 374 -20.42 26.20 -5.61
CA GLY A 374 -19.97 24.84 -5.91
C GLY A 374 -18.47 24.65 -5.66
N PRO A 375 -17.99 23.40 -5.73
CA PRO A 375 -16.57 23.09 -5.61
C PRO A 375 -15.72 23.78 -6.68
N ALA A 376 -14.42 23.88 -6.49
CA ALA A 376 -13.55 24.52 -7.48
C ALA A 376 -12.19 23.85 -7.53
N TRP A 377 -11.69 23.67 -8.75
CA TRP A 377 -10.33 23.20 -8.95
C TRP A 377 -9.32 24.25 -8.49
N LEU A 378 -8.36 23.79 -7.70
CA LEU A 378 -7.17 24.53 -7.35
C LEU A 378 -6.01 23.97 -8.17
N THR A 379 -5.42 24.80 -9.04
CA THR A 379 -4.32 24.39 -9.93
C THR A 379 -3.08 25.21 -9.65
N ALA A 380 -1.96 24.52 -9.44
CA ALA A 380 -0.66 25.08 -9.14
C ALA A 380 0.36 24.77 -10.22
N GLN A 381 1.34 25.68 -10.38
CA GLN A 381 2.43 25.53 -11.33
C GLN A 381 3.55 24.60 -10.85
N GLY A 382 3.48 24.13 -9.60
CA GLY A 382 4.45 23.27 -8.96
C GLY A 382 3.82 22.50 -7.80
N ARG A 383 4.59 21.59 -7.20
CA ARG A 383 4.12 20.73 -6.11
C ARG A 383 3.91 21.55 -4.84
N LEU A 384 2.74 21.41 -4.22
CA LEU A 384 2.41 21.98 -2.92
C LEU A 384 1.45 21.04 -2.17
N GLY A 385 1.29 21.26 -0.86
CA GLY A 385 0.24 20.64 -0.06
C GLY A 385 -0.92 21.62 0.21
N ALA A 386 -2.15 21.13 0.21
CA ALA A 386 -3.33 21.90 0.55
C ALA A 386 -4.01 21.31 1.80
N THR A 387 -4.42 22.16 2.74
CA THR A 387 -5.20 21.76 3.92
C THR A 387 -6.42 22.64 4.03
N TRP A 388 -7.60 22.03 4.14
CA TRP A 388 -8.83 22.73 4.48
C TRP A 388 -8.98 22.86 5.99
N VAL A 389 -9.40 24.04 6.45
CA VAL A 389 -9.64 24.37 7.85
C VAL A 389 -11.07 24.90 7.97
N ALA A 390 -11.83 24.35 8.90
CA ALA A 390 -13.22 24.74 9.15
C ALA A 390 -13.33 26.17 9.73
N GLY A 391 -14.46 26.82 9.46
CA GLY A 391 -14.84 28.08 10.10
C GLY A 391 -14.03 29.30 9.73
N ASN A 392 -14.06 30.32 10.59
CA ASN A 392 -13.30 31.57 10.42
C ASN A 392 -11.81 31.46 10.81
N GLY A 393 -11.25 30.23 10.81
CA GLY A 393 -9.84 30.01 11.07
C GLY A 393 -9.44 30.08 12.55
N SER A 394 -10.27 29.54 13.46
CA SER A 394 -9.86 29.29 14.85
C SER A 394 -8.63 28.37 14.95
N ALA A 395 -8.22 27.76 13.83
CA ALA A 395 -7.03 26.93 13.68
C ALA A 395 -7.01 25.65 14.52
N ASP A 396 -8.02 25.42 15.36
CA ASP A 396 -8.14 24.25 16.21
C ASP A 396 -8.45 22.99 15.38
N GLY A 397 -7.82 21.89 15.78
CA GLY A 397 -7.97 20.59 15.18
C GLY A 397 -6.64 19.86 15.02
N VAL A 398 -6.75 18.58 14.73
CA VAL A 398 -5.62 17.68 14.49
C VAL A 398 -5.49 17.43 13.00
N ARG A 399 -4.27 17.50 12.47
CA ARG A 399 -3.99 17.11 11.09
C ARG A 399 -2.68 16.36 10.96
N LEU A 400 -2.62 15.53 9.94
CA LEU A 400 -1.37 14.97 9.47
C LEU A 400 -0.63 15.98 8.60
N LEU A 401 0.66 16.20 8.88
CA LEU A 401 1.52 16.99 8.00
C LEU A 401 2.04 16.10 6.87
N PRO A 402 1.84 16.47 5.61
CA PRO A 402 2.43 15.75 4.49
C PRO A 402 3.95 15.97 4.47
N ALA A 403 4.70 14.91 4.17
CA ALA A 403 6.14 15.01 4.05
C ALA A 403 6.53 15.75 2.74
N GLY A 404 7.44 16.70 2.79
CA GLY A 404 7.88 17.50 1.64
C GLY A 404 8.63 16.70 0.57
N ASP A 405 9.31 15.63 0.98
CA ASP A 405 10.05 14.72 0.11
C ASP A 405 9.13 13.72 -0.59
N THR A 406 8.36 12.93 0.16
CA THR A 406 7.49 11.88 -0.41
C THR A 406 6.13 12.42 -0.85
N GLY A 407 5.64 13.50 -0.24
CA GLY A 407 4.27 14.01 -0.38
C GLY A 407 3.21 13.16 0.32
N ALA A 408 3.63 12.11 1.02
CA ALA A 408 2.75 11.16 1.69
C ALA A 408 2.68 11.44 3.20
N ALA A 409 2.00 10.54 3.91
CA ALA A 409 1.88 10.55 5.37
C ALA A 409 3.22 10.43 6.13
N SER A 410 4.22 9.80 5.52
CA SER A 410 5.54 9.58 6.13
C SER A 410 6.67 9.98 5.17
N GLY A 411 7.78 10.41 5.74
CA GLY A 411 8.96 10.85 5.00
C GLY A 411 10.03 11.38 5.94
N LEU A 412 10.96 12.18 5.40
CA LEU A 412 12.11 12.68 6.13
C LEU A 412 12.09 14.20 6.35
N VAL A 413 11.28 14.95 5.61
CA VAL A 413 11.26 16.42 5.70
C VAL A 413 9.83 16.91 5.85
N PHE A 414 9.56 17.74 6.86
CA PHE A 414 8.24 18.30 7.11
C PHE A 414 8.34 19.81 7.33
N ASP A 415 7.61 20.58 6.53
CA ASP A 415 7.46 22.02 6.74
C ASP A 415 6.29 22.30 7.66
N VAL A 416 6.56 23.06 8.71
CA VAL A 416 5.67 23.22 9.85
C VAL A 416 5.21 24.67 9.96
N ARG A 417 3.91 24.83 10.21
CA ARG A 417 3.33 26.13 10.54
C ARG A 417 3.09 26.21 12.04
N ASP A 418 4.14 26.61 12.76
CA ASP A 418 4.08 26.68 14.21
C ASP A 418 3.29 27.91 14.72
N SER A 419 2.69 27.76 15.90
CA SER A 419 2.02 28.83 16.63
C SER A 419 2.10 28.55 18.13
N ALA A 420 1.78 29.54 18.98
CA ALA A 420 1.85 29.37 20.43
C ALA A 420 0.91 28.29 21.01
N PHE A 421 -0.01 27.76 20.20
CA PHE A 421 -1.00 26.74 20.57
C PHE A 421 -0.84 25.45 19.75
N THR A 422 0.31 25.26 19.07
CA THR A 422 0.52 24.13 18.16
C THR A 422 1.47 23.10 18.76
N THR A 423 0.97 21.92 19.12
CA THR A 423 1.79 20.77 19.49
C THR A 423 2.06 19.87 18.28
N HIS A 424 3.29 19.38 18.16
CA HIS A 424 3.71 18.43 17.12
C HIS A 424 4.05 17.09 17.76
N GLU A 425 3.37 16.04 17.33
CA GLU A 425 3.73 14.66 17.67
C GLU A 425 4.46 14.04 16.48
N VAL A 426 5.70 13.59 16.72
CA VAL A 426 6.49 12.87 15.72
C VAL A 426 6.53 11.40 16.11
N MET A 427 6.12 10.54 15.18
CA MET A 427 6.07 9.09 15.36
C MET A 427 6.94 8.38 14.33
N LEU A 428 7.70 7.40 14.79
CA LEU A 428 8.53 6.55 13.93
C LEU A 428 7.66 5.70 12.99
N SER A 429 7.99 5.67 11.71
CA SER A 429 7.33 4.81 10.70
C SER A 429 8.17 3.62 10.26
N GLY A 430 9.35 3.40 10.87
CA GLY A 430 10.24 2.28 10.60
C GLY A 430 10.89 1.74 11.87
N VAL A 431 12.16 1.32 11.79
CA VAL A 431 12.86 0.70 12.93
C VAL A 431 13.62 1.72 13.76
N ARG A 432 14.31 2.67 13.11
CA ARG A 432 15.10 3.69 13.78
C ARG A 432 15.24 4.96 12.95
N SER A 433 15.10 6.12 13.57
CA SER A 433 15.23 7.42 12.92
C SER A 433 15.81 8.44 13.88
N ALA A 434 16.70 9.31 13.42
CA ALA A 434 17.16 10.47 14.17
C ALA A 434 16.42 11.71 13.65
N VAL A 435 15.66 12.36 14.53
CA VAL A 435 14.81 13.51 14.20
C VAL A 435 15.45 14.79 14.73
N ASP A 436 15.75 15.70 13.83
CA ASP A 436 16.31 17.02 14.12
C ASP A 436 15.19 18.08 14.20
N VAL A 437 15.03 18.66 15.38
CA VAL A 437 14.08 19.72 15.71
C VAL A 437 14.79 20.78 16.54
N ASP A 438 14.73 22.06 16.18
CA ASP A 438 15.31 23.16 16.99
C ASP A 438 16.81 22.99 17.34
N ASN A 439 17.58 22.45 16.40
CA ASN A 439 19.00 22.05 16.59
C ASN A 439 19.21 21.00 17.68
N THR A 440 18.16 20.30 18.10
CA THR A 440 18.23 19.11 18.95
C THR A 440 17.96 17.88 18.09
N SER A 441 18.77 16.85 18.27
CA SER A 441 18.61 15.56 17.60
C SER A 441 18.04 14.55 18.58
N ILE A 442 16.90 13.96 18.24
CA ILE A 442 16.16 13.01 19.06
C ILE A 442 16.17 11.66 18.34
N GLU A 443 16.71 10.64 19.00
CA GLU A 443 16.70 9.27 18.46
C GLU A 443 15.37 8.59 18.77
N LEU A 444 14.70 8.12 17.74
CA LEU A 444 13.53 7.25 17.81
C LEU A 444 13.91 5.83 17.43
N ASP A 445 13.48 4.87 18.23
CA ASP A 445 13.79 3.44 18.08
C ASP A 445 12.54 2.61 18.42
N ALA A 446 12.25 1.62 17.57
CA ALA A 446 11.16 0.67 17.76
C ALA A 446 11.26 -0.09 19.09
N GLU A 447 12.48 -0.32 19.62
CA GLU A 447 12.70 -0.98 20.91
C GLU A 447 12.65 -0.03 22.12
N GLY A 448 12.58 1.28 21.87
CA GLY A 448 12.66 2.30 22.90
C GLY A 448 11.58 3.36 22.71
N ASN A 449 12.01 4.58 22.40
CA ASN A 449 11.10 5.70 22.17
C ASN A 449 10.61 5.67 20.73
N THR A 450 9.33 5.36 20.52
CA THR A 450 8.70 5.32 19.19
C THR A 450 8.09 6.65 18.76
N SER A 451 7.90 7.58 19.70
CA SER A 451 7.41 8.94 19.43
C SER A 451 7.97 9.96 20.41
N PHE A 452 7.86 11.24 20.04
CA PHE A 452 8.04 12.37 20.95
C PHE A 452 7.06 13.49 20.60
N THR A 453 6.80 14.38 21.56
CA THR A 453 5.96 15.56 21.40
C THR A 453 6.78 16.84 21.59
N SER A 454 6.45 17.88 20.82
CA SER A 454 7.06 19.21 20.92
C SER A 454 6.00 20.31 20.83
N ASP A 455 5.91 21.16 21.86
CA ASP A 455 4.82 22.13 22.03
C ASP A 455 4.98 23.43 21.23
N THR A 456 6.21 23.79 20.85
CA THR A 456 6.52 24.92 19.95
C THR A 456 7.86 24.66 19.29
N LEU A 457 8.02 25.16 18.06
CA LEU A 457 9.23 25.02 17.26
C LEU A 457 9.81 26.40 16.94
N GLN A 458 11.12 26.57 17.19
CA GLN A 458 11.87 27.76 16.77
C GLN A 458 12.08 27.79 15.25
N TYR A 459 12.21 26.62 14.61
CA TYR A 459 12.31 26.51 13.16
C TYR A 459 11.05 25.87 12.56
N SER A 460 10.65 26.37 11.38
CA SER A 460 9.48 25.89 10.63
C SER A 460 9.72 24.55 9.91
N ARG A 461 10.62 23.70 10.39
CA ARG A 461 10.98 22.46 9.72
C ARG A 461 11.43 21.37 10.69
N ILE A 462 10.90 20.17 10.49
CA ILE A 462 11.34 18.93 11.14
C ILE A 462 12.06 18.10 10.07
N ASN A 463 13.30 17.71 10.35
CA ASN A 463 14.07 16.81 9.49
C ASN A 463 14.30 15.49 10.21
N ALA A 464 14.35 14.39 9.47
CA ALA A 464 14.68 13.08 9.97
C ALA A 464 15.76 12.43 9.10
N THR A 465 16.55 11.55 9.70
CA THR A 465 17.55 10.73 9.00
C THR A 465 17.40 9.26 9.41
N GLY A 466 17.61 8.35 8.46
CA GLY A 466 17.33 6.92 8.65
C GLY A 466 15.96 6.54 8.09
N HIS A 467 15.11 5.92 8.90
CA HIS A 467 13.75 5.55 8.48
C HIS A 467 12.79 6.75 8.53
N GLY A 468 11.73 6.68 7.73
CA GLY A 468 10.69 7.71 7.70
C GLY A 468 10.00 7.90 9.05
N VAL A 469 9.54 9.12 9.28
CA VAL A 469 8.68 9.49 10.42
C VAL A 469 7.36 10.03 9.91
N ARG A 470 6.39 10.12 10.81
CA ARG A 470 5.07 10.71 10.61
C ARG A 470 4.92 11.87 11.58
N VAL A 471 4.41 13.01 11.11
CA VAL A 471 4.22 14.20 11.97
C VAL A 471 2.75 14.59 12.02
N THR A 472 2.18 14.59 13.22
CA THR A 472 0.83 15.07 13.49
C THR A 472 0.90 16.45 14.13
N GLU A 473 0.25 17.43 13.53
CA GLU A 473 0.09 18.78 14.06
C GLU A 473 -1.24 18.86 14.80
N ILE A 474 -1.19 19.34 16.04
CA ILE A 474 -2.34 19.43 16.92
C ILE A 474 -2.45 20.89 17.38
N VAL A 475 -3.58 21.52 17.09
CA VAL A 475 -3.85 22.88 17.55
C VAL A 475 -5.10 22.88 18.42
N GLY A 476 -4.99 23.47 19.61
CA GLY A 476 -6.10 23.58 20.56
C GLY A 476 -5.65 23.62 22.01
#